data_AF-A0A183SH21-F1
#
_entry.id   AF-A0A183SH21-F1
#
_cell.length_a   1.000
_cell.length_b   1.000
_cell.length_c   1.000
_cell.angle_alpha   90.00
_cell.angle_beta   90.00
_cell.angle_gamma   90.00
#
_symmetry.space_group_name_H-M   'P 1'
#
loop_
_entity.id
_entity.type
_entity.pdbx_description
1 polymer ?
#
loop_
_entity_poly.entity_id
_entity_poly.type
_entity_poly.pdbx_seq_one_letter_code
_entity_poly.pdbx_strand_id
1 'polypeptide(L)'
;MAHKAEEIQGYVDHNEWKNFFTTTRAVYRPPVKVNAPFLSAEGTTLLTEQLEILNHWAELFRSVLNQPSTISDAAIDRLHEI
;
A
#
# COMPACT_ATOMS: atom_id res chain seq x y z
N MET A 1 -10.83 16.43 -8.98
CA MET A 1 -9.93 15.26 -9.11
C MET A 1 -8.77 15.57 -10.04
N ALA A 2 -8.98 16.13 -11.24
CA ALA A 2 -7.92 16.47 -12.20
C ALA A 2 -6.80 17.37 -11.62
N HIS A 3 -7.15 18.48 -10.96
CA HIS A 3 -6.18 19.41 -10.37
C HIS A 3 -5.28 18.78 -9.29
N LYS A 4 -5.78 17.80 -8.52
CA LYS A 4 -4.97 17.12 -7.50
C LYS A 4 -3.99 16.11 -8.12
N ALA A 5 -4.34 15.53 -9.26
CA ALA A 5 -3.48 14.60 -9.97
C ALA A 5 -2.32 15.35 -10.64
N GLU A 6 -2.56 16.52 -11.22
CA GLU A 6 -1.52 17.40 -11.77
C GLU A 6 -0.53 17.87 -10.70
N GLU A 7 -1.02 18.23 -9.52
CA GLU A 7 -0.18 18.61 -8.38
C GLU A 7 0.71 17.45 -7.89
N ILE A 8 0.14 16.24 -7.79
CA ILE A 8 0.90 15.03 -7.41
C ILE A 8 1.94 14.67 -8.48
N GLN A 9 1.59 14.77 -9.76
CA GLN A 9 2.51 14.52 -10.87
C GLN A 9 3.65 15.54 -10.87
N GLY A 10 3.34 16.82 -10.63
CA GLY A 10 4.35 17.86 -10.45
C GLY A 10 5.36 17.50 -9.37
N TYR A 11 4.94 16.98 -8.21
CA TYR A 11 5.90 16.57 -7.17
C TYR A 11 6.81 15.40 -7.60
N VAL A 12 6.31 14.49 -8.44
CA VAL A 12 7.12 13.39 -8.99
C VAL A 12 8.14 13.92 -9.98
N ASP A 13 7.69 14.77 -10.91
CA ASP A 13 8.53 15.35 -11.98
C ASP A 13 9.66 16.23 -11.43
N HIS A 14 9.42 16.88 -10.28
CA HIS A 14 10.41 17.73 -9.60
C HIS A 14 11.20 16.99 -8.50
N ASN A 15 11.04 15.66 -8.37
CA ASN A 15 11.71 14.83 -7.35
C ASN A 15 11.45 15.30 -5.91
N GLU A 16 10.29 15.90 -5.67
CA GLU A 16 9.86 16.43 -4.37
C GLU A 16 9.16 15.35 -3.53
N TRP A 17 9.90 14.28 -3.20
CA TRP A 17 9.36 13.10 -2.52
C TRP A 17 8.62 13.42 -1.23
N LYS A 18 9.10 14.40 -0.45
CA LYS A 18 8.45 14.82 0.79
C LYS A 18 7.03 15.33 0.55
N ASN A 19 6.83 16.15 -0.49
CA ASN A 19 5.54 16.75 -0.82
C ASN A 19 4.60 15.72 -1.46
N PHE A 20 5.14 14.82 -2.30
CA PHE A 20 4.40 13.67 -2.83
C PHE A 20 3.81 12.81 -1.70
N PHE A 21 4.62 12.44 -0.70
CA PHE A 21 4.18 11.63 0.43
C PHE A 21 3.14 12.35 1.31
N THR A 22 3.28 13.66 1.56
CA THR A 22 2.30 14.40 2.36
C THR A 22 0.95 14.51 1.66
N THR A 23 0.96 14.76 0.35
CA THR A 23 -0.25 15.00 -0.44
C THR A 23 -1.00 13.70 -0.70
N THR A 24 -0.29 12.62 -1.05
CA THR A 24 -0.89 11.28 -1.19
C THR A 24 -1.48 10.79 0.13
N ARG A 25 -0.78 10.98 1.24
CA ARG A 25 -1.31 10.65 2.57
C ARG A 25 -2.58 11.44 2.87
N ALA A 26 -2.68 12.70 2.50
CA ALA A 26 -3.89 13.50 2.72
C ALA A 26 -5.09 13.09 1.83
N VAL A 27 -4.85 12.48 0.67
CA VAL A 27 -5.91 11.97 -0.23
C VAL A 27 -6.44 10.64 0.26
N TYR A 28 -5.56 9.73 0.69
CA TYR A 28 -5.95 8.39 1.13
C TYR A 28 -6.28 8.30 2.63
N ARG A 29 -5.83 9.25 3.44
CA ARG A 29 -6.18 9.32 4.86
C ARG A 29 -7.49 10.08 5.01
N PRO A 30 -8.55 9.47 5.55
CA PRO A 30 -9.79 10.17 5.83
C PRO A 30 -9.54 11.39 6.73
N PRO A 31 -10.24 12.53 6.51
CA PRO A 31 -10.16 13.71 7.37
C PRO A 31 -11.00 13.47 8.62
N VAL A 32 -10.72 12.40 9.35
CA VAL A 32 -11.49 12.03 10.53
C VAL A 32 -10.45 11.75 11.61
N LYS A 33 -10.41 12.66 12.59
CA LYS A 33 -10.26 12.22 13.98
C LYS A 33 -11.38 11.21 14.19
N VAL A 34 -11.16 9.97 13.80
CA VAL A 34 -11.80 8.87 14.49
C VAL A 34 -11.13 9.02 15.82
N ASN A 35 -11.82 9.64 16.79
CA ASN A 35 -11.46 9.49 18.18
C ASN A 35 -11.11 8.02 18.30
N ALA A 36 -9.82 7.76 18.57
CA ALA A 36 -9.26 6.43 18.66
C ALA A 36 -10.33 5.51 19.24
N PRO A 37 -10.52 4.27 18.74
CA PRO A 37 -11.38 3.33 19.43
C PRO A 37 -11.08 3.48 20.92
N PHE A 38 -12.10 3.96 21.58
CA PHE A 38 -12.09 4.55 22.91
C PHE A 38 -11.45 3.51 23.83
N LEU A 39 -10.28 3.80 24.42
CA LEU A 39 -9.69 2.99 25.48
C LEU A 39 -9.33 1.53 25.09
N SER A 40 -8.14 1.31 24.52
CA SER A 40 -7.38 0.12 24.92
C SER A 40 -6.82 0.35 26.33
N ALA A 41 -7.70 0.32 27.32
CA ALA A 41 -7.30 0.16 28.70
C ALA A 41 -6.68 -1.23 28.95
N GLU A 42 -6.91 -2.19 28.04
CA GLU A 42 -6.30 -3.51 28.04
C GLU A 42 -5.34 -3.66 26.85
N GLY A 43 -4.09 -3.19 26.97
CA GLY A 43 -3.08 -3.24 25.89
C GLY A 43 -2.91 -4.59 25.16
N THR A 44 -3.47 -5.67 25.69
CA THR A 44 -3.60 -7.00 25.09
C THR A 44 -4.52 -7.04 23.86
N THR A 45 -5.68 -6.38 23.88
CA THR A 45 -6.67 -6.48 22.78
C THR A 45 -6.19 -5.73 21.52
N LEU A 46 -5.55 -4.57 21.68
CA LEU A 46 -4.89 -3.86 20.56
C LEU A 46 -3.71 -4.64 19.96
N LEU A 47 -2.96 -5.38 20.78
CA LEU A 47 -1.88 -6.25 20.29
C LEU A 47 -2.45 -7.40 19.46
N THR A 48 -3.60 -7.96 19.84
CA THR A 48 -4.28 -9.00 19.06
C THR A 48 -4.79 -8.45 17.73
N GLU A 49 -5.42 -7.27 17.70
CA GLU A 49 -5.85 -6.63 16.44
C GLU A 49 -4.65 -6.32 15.53
N GLN A 50 -3.52 -5.88 16.10
CA GLN A 50 -2.30 -5.64 15.32
C GLN A 50 -1.71 -6.94 14.75
N LEU A 51 -1.72 -8.02 15.53
CA LEU A 51 -1.29 -9.35 15.07
C LEU A 51 -2.22 -9.92 13.99
N GLU A 52 -3.52 -9.73 14.10
CA GLU A 52 -4.49 -10.15 13.08
C GLU A 52 -4.27 -9.43 11.75
N ILE A 53 -4.02 -8.11 11.80
CA ILE A 53 -3.67 -7.34 10.61
C ILE A 53 -2.39 -7.89 9.97
N LEU A 54 -1.35 -8.15 10.76
CA LEU A 54 -0.08 -8.71 10.26
C LEU A 54 -0.27 -10.11 9.64
N ASN A 55 -1.07 -10.97 10.26
CA ASN A 55 -1.39 -12.29 9.71
C ASN A 55 -2.15 -12.18 8.39
N HIS A 56 -3.12 -11.27 8.30
CA HIS A 56 -3.86 -11.04 7.06
C HIS A 56 -2.96 -10.54 5.93
N TRP A 57 -2.02 -9.63 6.24
CA TRP A 57 -0.99 -9.23 5.28
C TRP A 57 -0.10 -10.41 4.86
N ALA A 58 0.34 -11.25 5.79
CA ALA A 58 1.17 -12.41 5.48
C ALA A 58 0.45 -13.43 4.56
N GLU A 59 -0.84 -13.64 4.77
CA GLU A 59 -1.69 -14.46 3.90
C GLU A 59 -1.83 -13.85 2.50
N LEU A 60 -2.12 -12.55 2.42
CA LEU A 60 -2.21 -11.83 1.15
C LEU A 60 -0.88 -11.90 0.38
N PHE A 61 0.25 -11.64 1.04
CA PHE A 61 1.56 -11.75 0.43
C PHE A 61 1.87 -13.17 -0.04
N ARG A 62 1.54 -14.20 0.76
CA ARG A 62 1.71 -15.59 0.32
C ARG A 62 0.83 -15.92 -0.88
N SER A 63 -0.41 -15.44 -0.91
CA SER A 63 -1.32 -15.70 -2.03
C SER A 63 -0.79 -15.09 -3.33
N VAL A 64 -0.24 -13.88 -3.26
CA VAL A 64 0.31 -13.16 -4.41
C VAL A 64 1.64 -13.75 -4.86
N LEU A 65 2.55 -14.04 -3.91
CA LEU A 65 3.90 -14.51 -4.23
C LEU A 65 3.97 -16.01 -4.58
N ASN A 66 3.09 -16.84 -4.02
CA ASN A 66 3.04 -18.27 -4.34
C ASN A 66 2.02 -18.60 -5.43
N GLN A 67 1.36 -17.60 -6.01
CA GLN A 67 0.55 -17.81 -7.20
C GLN A 67 1.47 -18.26 -8.34
N PRO A 68 1.23 -19.43 -8.96
CA PRO A 68 2.00 -19.83 -10.14
C PRO A 68 1.80 -18.77 -11.22
N SER A 69 2.88 -18.10 -11.60
CA SER A 69 2.84 -17.17 -12.72
C SER A 69 2.46 -17.94 -13.98
N THR A 70 1.34 -17.57 -14.62
CA THR A 70 0.91 -18.11 -15.93
C THR A 70 1.79 -17.62 -17.09
N ILE A 71 3.07 -17.36 -16.82
CA ILE A 71 4.01 -16.93 -17.85
C ILE A 71 4.31 -18.17 -18.71
N SER A 72 3.88 -18.10 -19.97
CA SER A 72 4.11 -19.16 -20.96
C SER A 72 5.61 -19.25 -21.30
N ASP A 73 6.12 -20.45 -21.47
CA ASP A 73 7.52 -20.70 -21.89
C ASP A 73 7.89 -19.93 -23.16
N ALA A 74 6.92 -19.76 -24.08
CA ALA A 74 7.12 -18.96 -25.30
C ALA A 74 7.37 -17.45 -25.04
N ALA A 75 6.88 -16.92 -23.91
CA ALA A 75 7.17 -15.55 -23.49
C ALA A 75 8.55 -15.43 -22.84
N ILE A 76 9.06 -16.51 -22.22
CA ILE A 76 10.40 -16.59 -21.65
C ILE A 76 11.45 -16.68 -22.76
N ASP A 77 11.22 -17.51 -23.78
CA ASP A 77 12.12 -17.65 -24.95
C ASP A 77 12.31 -16.30 -25.67
N ARG A 78 11.26 -15.49 -25.77
CA ARG A 78 11.31 -14.15 -26.38
C ARG A 78 12.11 -13.13 -25.59
N LEU A 79 12.25 -13.28 -24.27
CA LEU A 79 13.08 -12.39 -23.44
C LEU A 79 14.58 -12.68 -23.60
N HIS A 80 14.94 -13.91 -23.99
CA HIS A 80 16.33 -14.33 -24.19
C HIS A 80 16.89 -13.96 -25.58
N GLU A 81 16.03 -13.41 -26.46
CA GLU A 81 16.39 -12.99 -27.83
C GLU A 81 16.70 -11.48 -27.94
N ILE A 82 16.87 -10.77 -26.81
CA ILE A 82 17.37 -9.39 -26.73
C ILE A 82 18.81 -9.41 -26.23
#